data_AF-A0A023WN32-F1
#
_entry.id   AF-A0A023WN32-F1
#
_cell.length_a   1.000
_cell.length_b   1.000
_cell.length_c   1.000
_cell.angle_alpha   90.00
_cell.angle_beta   90.00
_cell.angle_gamma   90.00
#
_symmetry.space_group_name_H-M   'P 1'
#
loop_
_entity.id
_entity.type
_entity.pdbx_description
1 polymer ?
#
loop_
_entity_poly.entity_id
_entity_poly.type
_entity_poly.pdbx_seq_one_letter_code
_entity_poly.pdbx_strand_id
1 'polypeptide(L)'
;MRTRNRIIGGVLAVSLFTQLTACGTLFYPDRRGQIEGRIDPAIAVLNAVGLLFYVIPGLIAFGIDFATGAIYLPDNQYSMAPEKLQEAIGADGQIDQARLKAIIEREIGRSLPLDDPRLIQHNGSMEQLAAFGLRPAA
;
A
#
# COMPACT_ATOMS: atom_id res chain seq x y z
N MET A 1 -33.72 4.83 31.48
CA MET A 1 -33.80 5.15 30.04
C MET A 1 -32.53 5.83 29.51
N ARG A 2 -32.03 6.89 30.17
CA ARG A 2 -30.83 7.65 29.73
C ARG A 2 -29.53 6.82 29.65
N THR A 3 -29.31 5.90 30.60
CA THR A 3 -28.14 5.00 30.63
C THR A 3 -28.19 3.93 29.53
N ARG A 4 -29.37 3.38 29.23
CA ARG A 4 -29.55 2.38 28.16
C ARG A 4 -29.28 2.97 26.77
N ASN A 5 -29.76 4.19 26.50
CA ASN A 5 -29.44 4.90 25.26
C ASN A 5 -27.95 5.27 25.16
N ARG A 6 -27.29 5.60 26.28
CA ARG A 6 -25.85 5.87 26.29
C ARG A 6 -25.01 4.62 26.00
N ILE A 7 -25.41 3.46 26.54
CA ILE A 7 -24.75 2.19 26.27
C ILE A 7 -24.94 1.79 24.79
N ILE A 8 -26.17 1.88 24.27
CA ILE A 8 -26.45 1.59 22.85
C ILE A 8 -25.68 2.53 21.93
N GLY A 9 -25.67 3.84 22.23
CA GLY A 9 -24.89 4.82 21.48
C GLY A 9 -23.38 4.55 21.53
N GLY A 10 -22.86 4.13 22.69
CA GLY A 10 -21.47 3.72 22.85
C GLY A 10 -21.11 2.49 22.02
N VAL A 11 -21.95 1.46 22.04
CA VAL A 11 -21.76 0.24 21.22
C VAL A 11 -21.81 0.56 19.73
N LEU A 12 -22.74 1.43 19.30
CA LEU A 12 -22.83 1.89 17.90
C LEU A 12 -21.63 2.73 17.47
N ALA A 13 -21.15 3.62 18.34
CA ALA A 13 -19.96 4.41 18.05
C ALA A 13 -18.74 3.50 17.92
N VAL A 14 -18.54 2.58 18.87
CA VAL A 14 -17.44 1.61 18.83
C VAL A 14 -17.51 0.78 17.55
N SER A 15 -18.68 0.21 17.21
CA SER A 15 -18.81 -0.61 15.98
C SER A 15 -18.60 0.16 14.69
N LEU A 16 -18.96 1.45 14.65
CA LEU A 16 -18.68 2.31 13.51
C LEU A 16 -17.19 2.63 13.42
N PHE A 17 -16.54 2.92 14.55
CA PHE A 17 -15.10 3.15 14.60
C PHE A 17 -14.30 1.90 14.20
N THR A 18 -14.69 0.69 14.64
CA THR A 18 -14.02 -0.54 14.23
C THR A 18 -14.13 -0.79 12.72
N GLN A 19 -15.28 -0.46 12.11
CA GLN A 19 -15.45 -0.56 10.65
C GLN A 19 -14.59 0.45 9.89
N LEU A 20 -14.29 1.61 10.47
CA LEU A 20 -13.41 2.63 9.87
C LEU A 20 -11.93 2.29 10.06
N THR A 21 -11.54 1.67 11.19
CA THR A 21 -10.14 1.31 11.50
C THR A 21 -9.68 0.00 10.86
N ALA A 22 -10.61 -0.86 10.45
CA ALA A 22 -10.34 -2.12 9.75
C ALA A 22 -9.86 -1.93 8.29
N CYS A 23 -9.75 -0.69 7.82
CA CYS A 23 -9.13 -0.35 6.55
C CYS A 23 -7.65 -0.01 6.81
N GLY A 24 -6.80 -0.98 7.18
CA GLY A 24 -5.36 -0.73 7.33
C GLY A 24 -4.76 -0.07 6.08
N THR A 25 -5.34 -0.40 4.92
CA THR A 25 -5.12 0.22 3.61
C THR A 25 -5.39 1.74 3.53
N LEU A 26 -6.25 2.31 4.39
CA LEU A 26 -6.55 3.75 4.49
C LEU A 26 -5.53 4.48 5.35
N PHE A 27 -5.10 3.87 6.46
CA PHE A 27 -4.13 4.48 7.38
C PHE A 27 -2.67 4.29 6.91
N TYR A 28 -2.39 3.25 6.13
CA TYR A 28 -1.07 2.93 5.63
C TYR A 28 -1.10 2.63 4.12
N PRO A 29 -1.38 3.65 3.28
CA PRO A 29 -1.39 3.48 1.82
C PRO A 29 -0.03 3.04 1.28
N ASP A 30 1.06 3.45 1.93
CA ASP A 30 2.44 3.16 1.52
C ASP A 30 2.80 1.66 1.58
N ARG A 31 1.98 0.84 2.25
CA ARG A 31 2.18 -0.62 2.38
C ARG A 31 1.46 -1.41 1.27
N ARG A 32 0.73 -0.74 0.38
CA ARG A 32 -0.04 -1.41 -0.66
C ARG A 32 0.86 -2.07 -1.69
N GLY A 33 0.55 -3.33 -2.03
CA GLY A 33 1.31 -4.12 -3.00
C GLY A 33 2.43 -4.96 -2.40
N GLN A 34 2.63 -4.90 -1.07
CA GLN A 34 3.50 -5.83 -0.35
C GLN A 34 2.76 -7.16 -0.16
N ILE A 35 3.02 -8.13 -1.03
CA ILE A 35 2.40 -9.47 -0.97
C ILE A 35 3.17 -10.45 -0.08
N GLU A 36 4.39 -10.10 0.31
CA GLU A 36 5.24 -10.84 1.25
C GLU A 36 5.94 -9.87 2.19
N GLY A 37 6.17 -10.29 3.44
CA GLY A 37 6.85 -9.47 4.45
C GLY A 37 6.59 -9.96 5.87
N ARG A 38 7.26 -9.32 6.84
CA ARG A 38 7.00 -9.60 8.26
C ARG A 38 5.65 -9.02 8.66
N ILE A 39 4.83 -9.76 9.42
CA ILE A 39 3.52 -9.27 9.89
C ILE A 39 3.70 -8.15 10.92
N ASP A 40 3.01 -7.02 10.74
CA ASP A 40 2.90 -5.95 11.72
C ASP A 40 2.01 -6.42 12.89
N PRO A 41 2.59 -6.61 14.10
CA PRO A 41 1.85 -7.14 15.24
C PRO A 41 0.72 -6.21 15.69
N ALA A 42 0.84 -4.89 15.48
CA ALA A 42 -0.22 -3.95 15.87
C ALA A 42 -1.48 -4.15 15.01
N ILE A 43 -1.31 -4.27 13.68
CA ILE A 43 -2.41 -4.50 12.74
C ILE A 43 -3.01 -5.89 12.93
N ALA A 44 -2.16 -6.91 13.10
CA ALA A 44 -2.63 -8.27 13.36
C ALA A 44 -3.46 -8.38 14.64
N VAL A 45 -3.03 -7.73 15.73
CA VAL A 45 -3.80 -7.68 16.99
C VAL A 45 -5.13 -6.96 16.80
N LEU A 46 -5.14 -5.82 16.08
CA LEU A 46 -6.36 -5.06 15.83
C LEU A 46 -7.38 -5.87 15.02
N ASN A 47 -6.93 -6.57 13.98
CA ASN A 47 -7.80 -7.48 13.21
C ASN A 47 -8.24 -8.70 14.02
N ALA A 48 -7.37 -9.27 14.87
CA ALA A 48 -7.74 -10.37 15.76
C ALA A 48 -8.80 -9.98 16.78
N VAL A 49 -8.73 -8.75 17.33
CA VAL A 49 -9.78 -8.18 18.18
C VAL A 49 -11.07 -8.01 17.39
N GLY A 50 -11.01 -7.48 16.16
CA GLY A 50 -12.16 -7.38 15.27
C GLY A 50 -12.82 -8.75 14.99
N LEU A 51 -12.01 -9.76 14.72
CA LEU A 51 -12.44 -11.15 14.51
C LEU A 51 -13.10 -11.77 15.75
N LEU A 52 -12.56 -11.49 16.94
CA LEU A 52 -13.08 -12.01 18.21
C LEU A 52 -14.49 -11.50 18.52
N PHE A 53 -14.76 -10.22 18.30
CA PHE A 53 -16.06 -9.60 18.63
C PHE A 53 -17.06 -9.65 17.47
N TYR A 54 -16.59 -9.67 16.23
CA TYR A 54 -17.43 -9.67 15.03
C TYR A 54 -16.82 -10.56 13.93
N VAL A 55 -17.13 -11.85 13.97
CA VAL A 55 -16.49 -12.87 13.12
C VAL A 55 -16.53 -12.53 11.62
N ILE A 56 -17.70 -12.27 11.04
CA ILE A 56 -17.83 -12.00 9.61
C ILE A 56 -17.04 -10.75 9.18
N PRO A 57 -17.26 -9.55 9.75
CA PRO A 57 -16.52 -8.37 9.33
C PRO A 57 -15.03 -8.44 9.72
N GLY A 58 -14.67 -9.12 10.81
CA GLY A 58 -13.27 -9.33 11.18
C GLY A 58 -12.52 -10.23 10.19
N LEU A 59 -13.15 -11.28 9.66
CA LEU A 59 -12.57 -12.09 8.58
C LEU A 59 -12.37 -11.27 7.30
N ILE A 60 -13.33 -10.42 6.95
CA ILE A 60 -13.23 -9.54 5.78
C ILE A 60 -12.06 -8.57 5.95
N ALA A 61 -11.94 -7.91 7.11
CA ALA A 61 -10.85 -6.99 7.43
C ALA A 61 -9.48 -7.68 7.31
N PHE A 62 -9.36 -8.85 7.94
CA PHE A 62 -8.14 -9.66 7.89
C PHE A 62 -7.78 -10.02 6.45
N GLY A 63 -8.75 -10.44 5.64
CA GLY A 63 -8.55 -10.77 4.23
C GLY A 63 -8.12 -9.56 3.38
N ILE A 64 -8.73 -8.39 3.58
CA ILE A 64 -8.38 -7.15 2.87
C ILE A 64 -6.95 -6.71 3.24
N ASP A 65 -6.58 -6.73 4.51
CA ASP A 65 -5.24 -6.32 4.93
C ASP A 65 -4.15 -7.29 4.45
N PHE A 66 -4.45 -8.59 4.34
CA PHE A 66 -3.58 -9.56 3.66
C PHE A 66 -3.49 -9.33 2.16
N ALA A 67 -4.62 -9.14 1.48
CA ALA A 67 -4.65 -8.97 0.03
C ALA A 67 -4.04 -7.64 -0.44
N THR A 68 -4.16 -6.60 0.37
CA THR A 68 -3.60 -5.28 0.06
C THR A 68 -2.16 -5.13 0.56
N GLY A 69 -1.73 -5.93 1.53
CA GLY A 69 -0.41 -5.86 2.13
C GLY A 69 -0.32 -4.99 3.38
N ALA A 70 -1.44 -4.40 3.83
CA ALA A 70 -1.48 -3.56 5.02
C ALA A 70 -1.13 -4.30 6.32
N ILE A 71 -1.28 -5.63 6.37
CA ILE A 71 -0.90 -6.44 7.52
C ILE A 71 0.62 -6.63 7.65
N TYR A 72 1.39 -6.37 6.62
CA TYR A 72 2.83 -6.49 6.67
C TYR A 72 3.47 -5.20 7.17
N LEU A 73 4.63 -5.31 7.83
CA LEU A 73 5.51 -4.18 8.09
C LEU A 73 5.98 -3.62 6.75
N PRO A 74 6.16 -2.29 6.64
CA PRO A 74 6.78 -1.69 5.48
C PRO A 74 8.24 -2.13 5.46
N ASP A 75 8.48 -3.23 4.78
CA ASP A 75 9.83 -3.60 4.42
C ASP A 75 10.23 -2.66 3.28
N ASN A 76 11.36 -1.98 3.43
CA ASN A 76 11.98 -1.15 2.40
C ASN A 76 12.53 -2.02 1.24
N GLN A 77 11.89 -3.16 0.99
CA GLN A 77 12.24 -4.14 -0.03
C GLN A 77 11.67 -3.65 -1.36
N TYR A 78 12.51 -2.90 -2.06
CA TYR A 78 12.26 -2.59 -3.46
C TYR A 78 12.55 -3.83 -4.29
N SER A 79 11.72 -4.13 -5.30
CA SER A 79 12.02 -5.18 -6.29
C SER A 79 13.33 -4.91 -7.04
N MET A 80 13.78 -3.66 -7.03
CA MET A 80 15.07 -3.19 -7.55
C MET A 80 15.51 -1.96 -6.74
N ALA A 81 16.79 -1.87 -6.42
CA ALA A 81 17.37 -0.73 -5.72
C ALA A 81 17.18 0.59 -6.51
N PRO A 82 16.70 1.69 -5.90
CA PRO A 82 16.46 2.97 -6.58
C PRO A 82 17.69 3.53 -7.29
N GLU A 83 18.88 3.25 -6.75
CA GLU A 83 20.16 3.71 -7.30
C GLU A 83 20.42 3.10 -8.69
N LYS A 84 19.91 1.88 -8.96
CA LYS A 84 20.00 1.24 -10.27
C LYS A 84 19.11 1.91 -11.31
N LEU A 85 17.97 2.45 -10.89
CA LEU A 85 17.07 3.19 -11.79
C LEU A 85 17.65 4.53 -12.22
N GLN A 86 18.53 5.14 -11.41
CA GLN A 86 19.22 6.38 -11.79
C GLN A 86 20.10 6.20 -13.03
N GLU A 87 20.60 4.98 -13.27
CA GLU A 87 21.37 4.67 -14.49
C GLU A 87 20.54 4.81 -15.77
N ALA A 88 19.20 4.81 -15.69
CA ALA A 88 18.29 5.04 -16.81
C ALA A 88 18.05 6.54 -17.11
N ILE A 89 18.52 7.45 -16.25
CA ILE A 89 18.32 8.89 -16.44
C ILE A 89 19.49 9.43 -17.29
N GLY A 90 19.14 10.02 -18.44
CA GLY A 90 20.07 10.69 -19.34
C GLY A 90 20.67 11.95 -18.71
N ALA A 91 21.77 12.44 -19.30
CA ALA A 91 22.44 13.67 -18.84
C ALA A 91 21.55 14.92 -18.95
N ASP A 92 20.49 14.84 -19.75
CA ASP A 92 19.44 15.85 -19.93
C ASP A 92 18.29 15.73 -18.92
N GLY A 93 18.36 14.77 -17.99
CA GLY A 93 17.32 14.47 -17.01
C GLY A 93 16.13 13.70 -17.59
N GLN A 94 16.18 13.26 -18.85
CA GLN A 94 15.13 12.45 -19.47
C GLN A 94 15.36 10.96 -19.20
N ILE A 95 14.28 10.19 -19.16
CA ILE A 95 14.36 8.73 -18.96
C ILE A 95 14.67 8.07 -20.32
N ASP A 96 15.78 7.35 -20.40
CA ASP A 96 16.10 6.47 -21.51
C ASP A 96 15.31 5.16 -21.37
N GLN A 97 14.23 5.03 -22.13
CA GLN A 97 13.32 3.87 -22.09
C GLN A 97 14.03 2.56 -22.45
N ALA A 98 14.98 2.59 -23.39
CA ALA A 98 15.71 1.39 -23.81
C ALA A 98 16.64 0.92 -22.69
N ARG A 99 17.31 1.86 -22.02
CA ARG A 99 18.17 1.56 -20.87
C ARG A 99 17.37 1.12 -19.65
N LEU A 100 16.25 1.77 -19.37
CA LEU A 100 15.33 1.39 -18.29
C LEU A 100 14.83 -0.05 -18.46
N LYS A 101 14.40 -0.41 -19.68
CA LYS A 101 13.95 -1.76 -20.02
C LYS A 101 15.04 -2.81 -19.75
N ALA A 102 16.27 -2.53 -20.17
CA ALA A 102 17.41 -3.42 -19.94
C ALA A 102 17.72 -3.61 -18.45
N ILE A 103 17.64 -2.55 -17.65
CA ILE A 103 17.86 -2.62 -16.19
C ILE A 103 16.76 -3.46 -15.53
N ILE A 104 15.48 -3.23 -15.88
CA ILE A 104 14.34 -3.98 -15.34
C ILE A 104 14.41 -5.47 -15.70
N GLU A 105 14.76 -5.78 -16.95
CA GLU A 105 14.92 -7.17 -17.40
C GLU A 105 16.07 -7.87 -16.66
N ARG A 106 17.19 -7.16 -16.44
CA ARG A 106 18.35 -7.71 -15.73
C ARG A 106 18.10 -7.98 -14.25
N GLU A 107 17.48 -7.05 -13.54
CA GLU A 107 17.34 -7.15 -12.08
C GLU A 107 16.10 -7.95 -11.66
N ILE A 108 15.01 -7.88 -12.43
CA ILE A 108 13.71 -8.46 -12.06
C ILE A 108 13.35 -9.66 -12.96
N GLY A 109 14.08 -9.88 -14.07
CA GLY A 109 13.79 -10.96 -15.02
C GLY A 109 12.48 -10.77 -15.79
N ARG A 110 11.93 -9.54 -15.81
CA ARG A 110 10.66 -9.21 -16.48
C ARG A 110 10.91 -8.26 -17.64
N SER A 111 10.41 -8.62 -18.83
CA SER A 111 10.35 -7.70 -19.96
C SER A 111 9.08 -6.84 -19.88
N LEU A 112 9.22 -5.53 -19.75
CA LEU A 112 8.10 -4.59 -19.83
C LEU A 112 8.05 -3.94 -21.22
N PRO A 113 6.86 -3.76 -21.83
CA PRO A 113 6.71 -3.13 -23.13
C PRO A 113 6.74 -1.60 -22.98
N LEU A 114 7.89 -1.05 -22.60
CA LEU A 114 8.08 0.40 -22.42
C LEU A 114 8.01 1.19 -23.75
N ASP A 115 8.05 0.47 -24.88
CA ASP A 115 7.96 1.04 -26.23
C ASP A 115 6.53 0.96 -26.81
N ASP A 116 5.54 0.45 -26.05
CA ASP A 116 4.16 0.34 -26.52
C ASP A 116 3.53 1.75 -26.62
N PRO A 117 2.90 2.12 -27.74
CA PRO A 117 2.23 3.42 -27.88
C PRO A 117 1.06 3.63 -26.91
N ARG A 118 0.59 2.56 -26.25
CA ARG A 118 -0.43 2.61 -25.19
C ARG A 118 0.16 2.79 -23.79
N LEU A 119 1.48 2.87 -23.65
CA LEU A 119 2.12 3.16 -22.38
C LEU A 119 1.67 4.55 -21.90
N ILE A 120 1.00 4.58 -20.75
CA ILE A 120 0.61 5.82 -20.11
C ILE A 120 1.74 6.23 -19.17
N GLN A 121 2.52 7.24 -19.57
CA GLN A 121 3.51 7.85 -18.70
C GLN A 121 2.86 8.99 -17.91
N HIS A 122 2.88 8.86 -16.59
CA HIS A 122 2.48 9.93 -15.68
C HIS A 122 3.71 10.68 -15.19
N ASN A 123 3.91 11.90 -15.67
CA ASN A 123 4.84 12.84 -15.05
C ASN A 123 4.08 13.56 -13.94
N GLY A 124 4.40 13.26 -12.69
CA GLY A 124 3.69 13.81 -11.54
C GLY A 124 4.33 15.08 -11.00
N SER A 125 3.53 16.13 -10.77
CA SER A 125 3.91 17.17 -9.80
C SER A 125 4.07 16.56 -8.41
N MET A 126 4.71 17.27 -7.47
CA MET A 126 4.79 16.78 -6.09
C MET A 126 3.41 16.52 -5.47
N GLU A 127 2.37 17.28 -5.84
CA GLU A 127 1.01 17.00 -5.38
C GLU A 127 0.43 15.72 -5.99
N GLN A 128 0.71 15.43 -7.27
CA GLN A 128 0.26 14.19 -7.91
C GLN A 128 0.97 12.97 -7.35
N LEU A 129 2.29 13.05 -7.13
CA LEU A 129 3.05 11.99 -6.48
C LEU A 129 2.50 11.72 -5.07
N ALA A 130 2.22 12.77 -4.30
CA ALA A 130 1.58 12.64 -2.98
C ALA A 130 0.17 12.02 -3.05
N ALA A 131 -0.64 12.36 -4.06
CA ALA A 131 -1.96 11.76 -4.26
C ALA A 131 -1.89 10.26 -4.57
N PHE A 132 -0.78 9.79 -5.16
CA PHE A 132 -0.49 8.37 -5.36
C PHE A 132 0.24 7.70 -4.18
N GLY A 133 0.48 8.42 -3.07
CA GLY A 133 1.26 7.92 -1.93
C GLY A 133 2.75 7.74 -2.24
N LEU A 134 3.25 8.32 -3.33
CA LEU A 134 4.65 8.25 -3.72
C LEU A 134 5.39 9.46 -3.12
N ARG A 135 6.37 9.19 -2.25
CA ARG A 135 7.25 10.26 -1.74
C ARG A 135 8.32 10.55 -2.80
N PRO A 136 8.54 11.82 -3.20
CA PRO A 136 9.65 12.15 -4.06
C PRO A 136 10.95 11.78 -3.33
N ALA A 137 11.72 10.87 -3.92
CA ALA A 137 13.09 10.62 -3.49
C ALA A 137 13.93 11.80 -4.04
N ALA A 138 14.42 12.63 -3.12
CA ALA A 138 15.37 13.70 -3.43
C ALA A 138 16.75 13.15 -3.77
#